data_AF-A0A9E0UWC0-F1
#
_entry.id   AF-A0A9E0UWC0-F1
#
_cell.length_a   1.000
_cell.length_b   1.000
_cell.length_c   1.000
_cell.angle_alpha   90.00
_cell.angle_beta   90.00
_cell.angle_gamma   90.00
#
_symmetry.space_group_name_H-M   'P 1'
#
loop_
_entity.id
_entity.type
_entity.pdbx_description
1 polymer ?
#
loop_
_entity_poly.entity_id
_entity_poly.type
_entity_poly.pdbx_seq_one_letter_code
_entity_poly.pdbx_strand_id
1 'polypeptide(L)'
;MNSLSYIILTSGVQIMGLIAFYFVHINYRKRQQLKFTAVVKRIMNVRTKEEFQQIFKRFANNEIRTLSYGQKNELLELADILNNNLI
;
A
#
# COMPACT_ATOMS: atom_id res chain seq x y z
N MET A 1 -23.96 -1.10 -41.08
CA MET A 1 -24.03 -0.99 -39.61
C MET A 1 -24.74 0.32 -39.28
N ASN A 2 -25.88 0.26 -38.58
CA ASN A 2 -26.53 1.49 -38.12
C ASN A 2 -25.63 2.20 -37.11
N SER A 3 -25.51 3.52 -37.24
CA SER A 3 -24.74 4.40 -36.35
C SER A 3 -25.08 4.17 -34.87
N LEU A 4 -26.35 3.86 -34.55
CA LEU A 4 -26.82 3.46 -33.23
C LEU A 4 -26.13 2.19 -32.68
N SER A 5 -25.97 1.15 -33.50
CA SER A 5 -25.32 -0.10 -33.08
C SER A 5 -23.83 0.10 -32.79
N TYR A 6 -23.16 1.00 -33.52
CA TYR A 6 -21.76 1.35 -33.28
C TYR A 6 -21.57 2.13 -31.97
N ILE A 7 -22.47 3.08 -31.67
CA ILE A 7 -22.45 3.85 -30.43
C ILE A 7 -22.64 2.93 -29.21
N ILE A 8 -23.57 1.98 -29.28
CA ILE A 8 -23.83 1.02 -28.19
C ILE A 8 -22.60 0.13 -27.96
N LEU A 9 -21.96 -0.36 -29.03
CA LEU A 9 -20.76 -1.19 -28.94
C LEU A 9 -19.57 -0.43 -28.33
N THR A 10 -19.33 0.79 -28.78
CA THR A 10 -18.21 1.62 -28.28
C THR A 10 -18.41 2.06 -26.83
N SER A 11 -19.62 2.45 -26.44
CA SER A 11 -19.93 2.78 -25.04
C SER A 11 -19.85 1.56 -24.12
N GLY A 12 -20.27 0.38 -24.57
CA GLY A 12 -20.11 -0.87 -23.81
C GLY A 12 -18.64 -1.21 -23.50
N VAL A 13 -17.75 -1.05 -24.48
CA VAL A 13 -16.30 -1.28 -24.30
C VAL A 13 -15.69 -0.28 -23.30
N GLN A 14 -16.08 0.99 -23.38
CA GLN A 14 -15.60 2.03 -22.46
C GLN A 14 -16.02 1.76 -21.01
N ILE A 15 -17.29 1.36 -20.79
CA ILE A 15 -17.80 1.01 -19.46
C ILE A 15 -17.04 -0.19 -18.88
N MET A 16 -16.80 -1.24 -19.68
CA MET A 16 -16.02 -2.39 -19.25
C MET A 16 -14.58 -2.01 -18.88
N GLY A 17 -13.95 -1.11 -19.66
CA GLY A 17 -12.62 -0.57 -19.36
C GLY A 17 -12.56 0.17 -18.03
N LEU A 18 -13.55 1.02 -17.73
CA LEU A 18 -13.64 1.76 -16.46
C LEU A 18 -13.83 0.83 -15.26
N ILE A 19 -14.67 -0.21 -15.40
CA ILE A 19 -14.89 -1.21 -14.35
C ILE A 19 -13.59 -1.97 -14.07
N ALA A 20 -12.90 -2.44 -15.11
CA ALA A 20 -11.62 -3.14 -14.96
C ALA A 20 -10.56 -2.25 -14.28
N PHE A 21 -10.45 -0.99 -14.69
CA PHE A 21 -9.55 -0.01 -14.08
C PHE A 21 -9.86 0.19 -12.59
N TYR A 22 -11.14 0.34 -12.23
CA TYR A 22 -11.58 0.50 -10.86
C TYR A 22 -11.20 -0.70 -9.98
N PHE A 23 -11.45 -1.93 -10.45
CA PHE A 23 -11.08 -3.14 -9.71
C PHE A 23 -9.57 -3.29 -9.53
N VAL A 24 -8.78 -2.99 -10.57
CA VAL A 24 -7.31 -3.00 -10.48
C VAL A 24 -6.84 -2.00 -9.43
N HIS A 25 -7.39 -0.77 -9.44
CA HIS A 25 -6.99 0.26 -8.52
C HIS A 25 -7.38 -0.06 -7.06
N ILE A 26 -8.56 -0.64 -6.83
CA ILE A 26 -8.99 -1.10 -5.50
C ILE A 26 -8.11 -2.24 -5.00
N ASN A 27 -7.85 -3.24 -5.84
CA ASN A 27 -7.01 -4.37 -5.45
C ASN A 27 -5.58 -3.92 -5.13
N TYR A 28 -5.06 -2.93 -5.87
CA TYR A 28 -3.77 -2.32 -5.56
C TYR A 28 -3.77 -1.64 -4.18
N ARG A 29 -4.80 -0.84 -3.86
CA ARG A 29 -4.94 -0.20 -2.54
C ARG A 29 -5.05 -1.24 -1.41
N LYS A 30 -5.87 -2.28 -1.58
CA LYS A 30 -5.98 -3.38 -0.58
C LYS A 30 -4.64 -4.08 -0.37
N ARG A 31 -3.89 -4.36 -1.44
CA ARG A 31 -2.54 -4.95 -1.33
C ARG A 31 -1.56 -4.04 -0.60
N GLN A 32 -1.62 -2.72 -0.82
CA GLN A 32 -0.80 -1.76 -0.08
C GLN A 32 -1.15 -1.73 1.42
N GLN A 33 -2.43 -1.76 1.78
CA GLN A 33 -2.87 -1.82 3.19
C GLN A 33 -2.44 -3.12 3.88
N LEU A 34 -2.55 -4.27 3.22
CA LEU A 34 -2.09 -5.55 3.76
C LEU A 34 -0.58 -5.55 4.00
N LYS A 35 0.20 -5.02 3.05
CA LYS A 35 1.65 -4.84 3.21
C LYS A 35 1.96 -3.93 4.41
N PHE A 36 1.31 -2.77 4.50
CA PHE A 36 1.49 -1.85 5.62
C PHE A 36 1.20 -2.52 6.97
N THR A 37 0.07 -3.21 7.09
CA THR A 37 -0.32 -3.92 8.32
C THR A 37 0.71 -4.98 8.70
N ALA A 38 1.26 -5.71 7.72
CA ALA A 38 2.31 -6.69 7.96
C ALA A 38 3.62 -6.04 8.47
N VAL A 39 4.01 -4.89 7.91
CA VAL A 39 5.18 -4.12 8.36
C VAL A 39 4.99 -3.63 9.79
N VAL A 40 3.84 -3.01 10.10
CA VAL A 40 3.51 -2.54 11.45
C VAL A 40 3.54 -3.68 12.46
N LYS A 41 2.91 -4.82 12.15
CA LYS A 41 2.90 -5.99 13.04
C LYS A 41 4.31 -6.52 13.32
N ARG A 42 5.20 -6.51 12.34
CA ARG A 42 6.60 -6.94 12.52
C ARG A 42 7.38 -5.94 13.37
N ILE A 43 7.20 -4.65 13.16
CA ILE A 43 7.84 -3.58 13.93
C ILE A 43 7.37 -3.59 15.40
N MET A 44 6.08 -3.80 15.66
CA MET A 44 5.55 -3.90 17.03
C MET A 44 6.02 -5.13 17.80
N ASN A 45 6.51 -6.17 17.12
CA ASN A 45 6.96 -7.41 17.77
C ASN A 45 8.43 -7.36 18.20
N VAL A 46 9.10 -6.22 17.99
CA VAL A 46 10.51 -6.06 18.30
C VAL A 46 10.71 -5.70 19.77
N ARG A 47 11.71 -6.31 20.41
CA ARG A 47 11.97 -6.13 21.85
C ARG A 47 13.18 -5.24 22.15
N THR A 48 14.14 -5.14 21.24
CA THR A 48 15.36 -4.35 21.43
C THR A 48 15.54 -3.30 20.35
N LYS A 49 16.23 -2.20 20.67
CA LYS A 49 16.53 -1.12 19.71
C LYS A 49 17.33 -1.61 18.49
N GLU A 50 18.26 -2.55 18.70
CA GLU A 50 19.13 -3.07 17.64
C GLU A 50 18.35 -3.91 16.62
N GLU A 51 17.46 -4.79 17.09
CA GLU A 51 16.55 -5.54 16.22
C GLU A 51 15.65 -4.58 15.44
N PHE A 52 15.19 -3.51 16.09
CA PHE A 52 14.29 -2.54 15.45
C PHE A 52 15.01 -1.83 14.32
N GLN A 53 16.23 -1.34 14.55
CA GLN A 53 17.02 -0.66 13.53
C GLN A 53 17.36 -1.57 12.35
N GLN A 54 17.72 -2.84 12.59
CA GLN A 54 17.99 -3.78 11.50
C GLN A 54 16.74 -4.07 10.66
N ILE A 55 15.60 -4.31 11.31
CA ILE A 55 14.33 -4.61 10.65
C ILE A 55 13.84 -3.37 9.87
N PHE A 56 13.88 -2.19 10.49
CA PHE A 56 13.46 -0.95 9.88
C PHE A 56 14.31 -0.61 8.65
N LYS A 57 15.64 -0.76 8.74
CA LYS A 57 16.56 -0.53 7.60
C LYS A 57 16.30 -1.49 6.44
N ARG A 58 15.99 -2.76 6.73
CA ARG A 58 15.65 -3.77 5.72
C ARG A 58 14.31 -3.46 5.04
N PHE A 59 13.32 -2.96 5.79
CA PHE A 59 12.02 -2.57 5.23
C PHE A 59 12.06 -1.23 4.50
N ALA A 60 12.87 -0.27 4.95
CA ALA A 60 13.08 1.02 4.31
C ALA A 60 13.46 0.88 2.83
N ASN A 61 14.35 -0.07 2.53
CA ASN A 61 14.89 -0.28 1.19
C ASN A 61 13.95 -1.06 0.24
N ASN A 62 13.09 -1.93 0.75
CA ASN A 62 12.28 -2.83 -0.09
C ASN A 62 10.76 -2.55 -0.02
N GLU A 63 10.18 -2.50 1.19
CA GLU A 63 8.73 -2.49 1.37
C GLU A 63 8.18 -1.07 1.56
N ILE A 64 8.89 -0.22 2.34
CA ILE A 64 8.45 1.14 2.66
C ILE A 64 8.50 2.06 1.44
N ARG A 65 9.43 1.86 0.51
CA ARG A 65 9.52 2.66 -0.73
C ARG A 65 8.20 2.66 -1.53
N THR A 66 7.49 1.52 -1.54
CA THR A 66 6.22 1.33 -2.26
C THR A 66 4.97 1.76 -1.49
N LEU A 67 5.12 2.19 -0.24
CA LEU A 67 4.02 2.71 0.58
C LEU A 67 3.67 4.16 0.19
N SER A 68 2.41 4.52 0.44
CA SER A 68 1.93 5.89 0.28
C SER A 68 2.62 6.84 1.27
N TYR A 69 2.60 8.14 0.97
CA TYR A 69 3.24 9.16 1.83
C TYR A 69 2.68 9.16 3.26
N GLY A 70 1.36 9.06 3.43
CA GLY A 70 0.74 8.98 4.76
C GLY A 70 1.21 7.78 5.57
N GLN A 71 1.28 6.59 4.95
CA GLN A 71 1.78 5.38 5.60
C GLN A 71 3.27 5.47 5.98
N LYS A 72 4.06 6.24 5.22
CA LYS A 72 5.47 6.50 5.58
C LYS A 72 5.55 7.37 6.83
N ASN A 73 4.72 8.39 6.94
CA ASN A 73 4.68 9.25 8.13
C ASN A 73 4.23 8.48 9.37
N GLU A 74 3.18 7.66 9.27
CA GLU A 74 2.74 6.80 10.39
C GLU A 74 3.85 5.83 10.83
N LEU A 75 4.64 5.29 9.90
CA LEU A 75 5.79 4.45 10.24
C LEU A 75 6.93 5.20 10.90
N LEU A 76 7.15 6.46 10.53
CA LEU A 76 8.16 7.33 11.17
C LEU A 76 7.72 7.71 12.59
N GLU A 77 6.46 8.05 12.80
CA GLU A 77 5.91 8.30 14.14
C GLU A 77 6.01 7.06 15.03
N LEU A 78 5.66 5.88 14.49
CA LEU A 78 5.87 4.60 15.19
C LEU A 78 7.34 4.34 15.52
N ALA A 79 8.24 4.67 14.60
CA ALA A 79 9.68 4.56 14.82
C ALA A 79 10.16 5.46 15.95
N ASP A 80 9.71 6.72 15.99
CA ASP A 80 10.06 7.68 17.04
C ASP A 80 9.52 7.24 18.41
N ILE A 81 8.29 6.74 18.47
CA ILE A 81 7.70 6.20 19.70
C ILE A 81 8.51 4.99 20.21
N LEU A 82 8.85 4.05 19.32
CA LEU A 82 9.60 2.86 19.68
C LEU A 82 11.04 3.19 20.08
N ASN A 83 11.68 4.15 19.43
CA ASN A 83 13.05 4.54 19.77
C ASN A 83 13.14 5.15 21.17
N ASN A 84 12.09 5.85 21.61
CA ASN A 84 11.99 6.42 22.96
C ASN A 84 11.57 5.41 24.04
N ASN A 85 10.84 4.34 23.68
CA ASN A 85 10.26 3.38 24.63
C ASN A 85 10.95 2.01 24.68
N LEU A 86 11.73 1.65 23.66
CA LEU A 86 12.48 0.40 23.66
C LEU A 86 13.70 0.52 24.57
N ILE A 87 14.00 -0.57 25.28
CA ILE A 87 15.14 -0.70 26.17
C ILE A 87 16.41 -0.77 25.32
#